data_AF-A0A1D6Q1H9-F1
#
_entry.id   AF-A0A1D6Q1H9-F1
#
_cell.length_a   1.000
_cell.length_b   1.000
_cell.length_c   1.000
_cell.angle_alpha   90.00
_cell.angle_beta   90.00
_cell.angle_gamma   90.00
#
_symmetry.space_group_name_H-M   'P 1'
#
loop_
_entity.id
_entity.type
_entity.pdbx_description
1 polymer ?
#
loop_
_entity_poly.entity_id
_entity_poly.type
_entity_poly.pdbx_seq_one_letter_code
_entity_poly.pdbx_strand_id
1 'polypeptide(L)'
;MRHPRKLVLAGCLTALIVMTALSASLGWVAPNLISRKWTHHVTTLLFFVFGIWSLWEGFKEDGDSEELAEVEAELDAVFKSNKGESKTKTKANDDTKKQQRPFLMQFFSPIFIKAFSITFFGEWGDKSQIATIGLAADENPFGVVLGGIIAQALCTTAAVLGGKSLASQISEKMVELSSGVLFLLFGIMSLLSGPGEL
;
A
#
# COMPACT_ATOMS: atom_id res chain seq x y z
N MET A 1 -2.47 25.24 -10.37
CA MET A 1 -3.51 24.22 -10.13
C MET A 1 -2.97 22.97 -9.42
N ARG A 2 -2.22 23.13 -8.30
CA ARG A 2 -1.39 22.07 -7.65
C ARG A 2 -2.04 21.30 -6.48
N HIS A 3 -3.27 21.63 -6.08
CA HIS A 3 -3.96 20.93 -4.97
C HIS A 3 -4.38 19.46 -5.22
N PRO A 4 -4.72 18.99 -6.43
CA PRO A 4 -5.31 17.65 -6.58
C PRO A 4 -4.34 16.53 -6.19
N ARG A 5 -3.02 16.71 -6.41
CA ARG A 5 -2.00 15.72 -6.04
C ARG A 5 -1.89 15.50 -4.53
N LYS A 6 -2.05 16.55 -3.73
CA LYS A 6 -2.00 16.43 -2.26
C LYS A 6 -3.18 15.63 -1.72
N LEU A 7 -4.37 15.83 -2.31
CA LEU A 7 -5.57 15.08 -1.93
C LEU A 7 -5.46 13.61 -2.31
N VAL A 8 -4.92 13.31 -3.49
CA VAL A 8 -4.66 11.92 -3.90
C VAL A 8 -3.60 11.27 -3.03
N LEU A 9 -2.46 11.93 -2.81
CA LEU A 9 -1.42 11.42 -1.90
C LEU A 9 -1.99 11.15 -0.50
N ALA A 10 -2.77 12.08 0.05
CA ALA A 10 -3.41 11.89 1.35
C ALA A 10 -4.37 10.70 1.35
N GLY A 11 -5.17 10.52 0.30
CA GLY A 11 -6.08 9.37 0.15
C GLY A 11 -5.32 8.05 0.11
N CYS A 12 -4.31 7.94 -0.76
CA CYS A 12 -3.48 6.74 -0.90
C CYS A 12 -2.73 6.42 0.40
N LEU A 13 -2.07 7.41 1.03
CA LEU A 13 -1.36 7.20 2.30
C LEU A 13 -2.31 6.76 3.40
N THR A 14 -3.50 7.36 3.50
CA THR A 14 -4.49 6.95 4.51
C THR A 14 -4.94 5.51 4.26
N ALA A 15 -5.19 5.12 3.01
CA ALA A 15 -5.55 3.74 2.66
C ALA A 15 -4.46 2.75 3.09
N LEU A 16 -3.21 3.02 2.70
CA LEU A 16 -2.06 2.16 3.01
C LEU A 16 -1.81 2.04 4.52
N ILE A 17 -1.89 3.15 5.26
CA ILE A 17 -1.76 3.13 6.73
C ILE A 17 -2.87 2.29 7.36
N VAL A 18 -4.12 2.45 6.91
CA VAL A 18 -5.26 1.66 7.41
C VAL A 18 -5.04 0.17 7.11
N MET A 19 -4.64 -0.17 5.89
CA MET A 19 -4.37 -1.56 5.50
C MET A 19 -3.24 -2.17 6.31
N THR A 20 -2.13 -1.46 6.49
CA THR A 20 -1.00 -1.93 7.31
C THR A 20 -1.40 -2.13 8.75
N ALA A 21 -2.18 -1.21 9.33
CA ALA A 21 -2.69 -1.36 10.69
C ALA A 21 -3.65 -2.56 10.83
N LEU A 22 -4.55 -2.77 9.87
CA LEU A 22 -5.45 -3.93 9.84
C LEU A 22 -4.67 -5.23 9.71
N SER A 23 -3.69 -5.27 8.81
CA SER A 23 -2.82 -6.43 8.57
C SER A 23 -2.03 -6.80 9.81
N ALA A 24 -1.39 -5.82 10.44
CA ALA A 24 -0.64 -6.07 11.67
C ALA A 24 -1.55 -6.45 12.84
N SER A 25 -2.76 -5.89 12.91
CA SER A 25 -3.75 -6.29 13.93
C SER A 25 -4.19 -7.75 13.74
N LEU A 26 -4.45 -8.17 12.51
CA LEU A 26 -4.75 -9.57 12.19
C LEU A 26 -3.57 -10.49 12.49
N GLY A 27 -2.35 -10.06 12.14
CA GLY A 27 -1.12 -10.77 12.46
C GLY A 27 -0.91 -10.93 13.97
N TRP A 28 -1.12 -9.87 14.75
CA TRP A 28 -1.04 -9.93 16.21
C TRP A 28 -2.05 -10.89 16.85
N VAL A 29 -3.26 -10.98 16.27
CA VAL A 29 -4.31 -11.90 16.76
C VAL A 29 -4.02 -13.35 16.34
N ALA A 30 -3.28 -13.59 15.25
CA ALA A 30 -3.08 -14.93 14.71
C ALA A 30 -2.36 -15.91 15.66
N PRO A 31 -1.28 -15.56 16.39
CA PRO A 31 -0.64 -16.42 17.38
C PRO A 31 -1.53 -16.82 18.56
N ASN A 32 -2.60 -16.07 18.82
CA ASN A 32 -3.57 -16.43 19.85
C ASN A 32 -4.55 -17.53 19.36
N LEU A 33 -4.72 -17.65 18.04
CA LEU A 33 -5.55 -18.67 17.39
C LEU A 33 -4.74 -19.89 16.94
N ILE A 34 -3.47 -19.68 16.58
CA ILE A 34 -2.55 -20.65 15.99
C ILE A 34 -1.30 -20.70 16.89
N SER A 35 -0.89 -21.88 17.34
CA SER A 35 0.30 -22.01 18.20
C SER A 35 1.53 -21.32 17.59
N ARG A 36 2.28 -20.57 18.40
CA ARG A 36 3.39 -19.69 17.97
C ARG A 36 4.48 -20.37 17.13
N LYS A 37 4.67 -21.68 17.31
CA LYS A 37 5.60 -22.46 16.46
C LYS A 37 5.11 -22.56 15.01
N TRP A 38 3.80 -22.71 14.83
CA TRP A 38 3.18 -22.77 13.52
C TRP A 38 3.19 -21.40 12.84
N THR A 39 2.96 -20.30 13.57
CA THR A 39 3.02 -18.96 12.97
C THR A 39 4.40 -18.67 12.41
N HIS A 40 5.46 -19.02 13.13
CA HIS A 40 6.83 -18.91 12.64
C HIS A 40 7.04 -19.69 11.33
N HIS A 41 6.72 -20.99 11.32
CA HIS A 41 6.87 -21.81 10.11
C HIS A 41 6.03 -21.33 8.93
N VAL A 42 4.81 -20.85 9.19
CA VAL A 42 3.93 -20.28 8.16
C VAL A 42 4.57 -19.01 7.59
N THR A 43 5.06 -18.10 8.42
CA THR A 43 5.71 -16.86 7.98
C THR A 43 7.00 -17.15 7.21
N THR A 44 7.84 -18.07 7.68
CA THR A 44 9.03 -18.52 6.94
C THR A 44 8.67 -19.05 5.55
N LEU A 45 7.70 -19.97 5.49
CA LEU A 45 7.24 -20.57 4.23
C LEU A 45 6.65 -19.52 3.30
N LEU A 46 5.88 -18.58 3.84
CA LEU A 46 5.26 -17.49 3.11
C LEU A 46 6.30 -16.62 2.42
N PHE A 47 7.37 -16.24 3.12
CA PHE A 47 8.46 -15.48 2.54
C PHE A 47 9.19 -16.23 1.43
N PHE A 48 9.42 -17.54 1.59
CA PHE A 48 9.99 -18.33 0.50
C PHE A 48 9.07 -18.45 -0.72
N VAL A 49 7.77 -18.70 -0.50
CA VAL A 49 6.79 -18.81 -1.58
C VAL A 49 6.69 -17.50 -2.34
N PHE A 50 6.53 -16.36 -1.66
CA PHE A 50 6.49 -15.06 -2.31
C PHE A 50 7.81 -14.69 -2.96
N GLY A 51 8.94 -15.04 -2.34
CA GLY A 51 10.26 -14.83 -2.90
C GLY A 51 10.44 -15.53 -4.25
N ILE A 52 10.19 -16.85 -4.28
CA ILE A 52 10.32 -17.65 -5.51
C ILE A 52 9.28 -17.22 -6.55
N TRP A 53 8.03 -17.01 -6.14
CA TRP A 53 6.96 -16.62 -7.06
C TRP A 53 7.24 -15.25 -7.68
N SER A 54 7.65 -14.26 -6.90
CA SER A 54 7.98 -12.92 -7.42
C SER A 54 9.22 -12.93 -8.32
N LEU A 55 10.19 -13.81 -8.08
CA LEU A 55 11.29 -13.98 -9.03
C LEU A 55 10.81 -14.59 -10.34
N TRP A 56 9.94 -15.61 -10.28
CA TRP A 56 9.41 -16.27 -11.47
C TRP A 56 8.56 -15.32 -12.32
N GLU A 57 7.72 -14.51 -11.68
CA GLU A 57 6.90 -13.49 -12.34
C GLU A 57 7.79 -12.43 -13.03
N GLY A 58 8.77 -11.88 -12.31
CA GLY A 58 9.69 -10.91 -12.90
C GLY A 58 10.53 -11.46 -14.05
N PHE A 59 10.80 -12.77 -14.11
CA PHE A 59 11.46 -13.37 -15.28
C PHE A 59 10.52 -13.58 -16.47
N LYS A 60 9.21 -13.73 -16.23
CA LYS A 60 8.19 -14.01 -17.23
C LYS A 60 7.54 -12.73 -17.79
N GLU A 61 7.60 -11.63 -17.06
CA GLU A 61 7.10 -10.32 -17.45
C GLU A 61 7.77 -9.82 -18.74
N ASP A 62 7.00 -9.80 -19.82
CA ASP A 62 7.27 -9.09 -21.08
C ASP A 62 6.08 -8.16 -21.47
N GLY A 63 5.05 -7.98 -20.64
CA GLY A 63 3.74 -7.43 -21.08
C GLY A 63 2.99 -6.40 -20.20
N ASP A 64 3.43 -6.06 -18.99
CA ASP A 64 2.52 -5.50 -17.96
C ASP A 64 2.29 -3.97 -18.02
N SER A 65 2.97 -3.29 -18.97
CA SER A 65 2.78 -1.86 -19.22
C SER A 65 1.32 -1.46 -19.56
N GLU A 66 0.48 -2.41 -19.97
CA GLU A 66 -0.95 -2.17 -20.24
C GLU A 66 -1.75 -1.95 -18.94
N GLU A 67 -1.45 -2.66 -17.86
CA GLU A 67 -2.16 -2.51 -16.57
C GLU A 67 -1.86 -1.15 -15.94
N LEU A 68 -0.60 -0.70 -15.94
CA LEU A 68 -0.24 0.63 -15.48
C LEU A 68 -0.95 1.74 -16.28
N ALA A 69 -1.12 1.54 -17.59
CA ALA A 69 -1.80 2.49 -18.46
C ALA A 69 -3.31 2.56 -18.17
N GLU A 70 -3.95 1.43 -17.88
CA GLU A 70 -5.35 1.37 -17.47
C GLU A 70 -5.55 2.10 -16.14
N VAL A 71 -4.72 1.83 -15.14
CA VAL A 71 -4.78 2.49 -13.82
C VAL A 71 -4.53 4.00 -13.94
N GLU A 72 -3.58 4.43 -14.77
CA GLU A 72 -3.35 5.85 -15.05
C GLU A 72 -4.60 6.49 -15.69
N ALA A 73 -5.21 5.81 -16.67
CA ALA A 73 -6.41 6.30 -17.35
C ALA A 73 -7.60 6.43 -16.41
N GLU A 74 -7.82 5.47 -15.51
CA GLU A 74 -8.84 5.56 -14.46
C GLU A 74 -8.59 6.77 -13.55
N LEU A 75 -7.35 6.94 -13.06
CA LEU A 75 -7.00 8.03 -12.17
C LEU A 75 -7.16 9.41 -12.85
N ASP A 76 -6.79 9.53 -14.11
CA ASP A 76 -6.96 10.76 -14.90
C ASP A 76 -8.43 11.06 -15.21
N ALA A 77 -9.25 10.03 -15.50
CA ALA A 77 -10.70 10.18 -15.66
C ALA A 77 -11.34 10.70 -14.36
N VAL A 78 -10.87 10.22 -13.21
CA VAL A 78 -11.28 10.72 -11.89
C VAL A 78 -10.90 12.19 -11.68
N PHE A 79 -9.69 12.58 -12.06
CA PHE A 79 -9.27 13.98 -11.96
C PHE A 79 -10.10 14.90 -12.87
N LYS A 80 -10.43 14.46 -14.09
CA LYS A 80 -11.22 15.25 -15.05
C LYS A 80 -12.67 15.44 -14.58
N SER A 81 -13.34 14.38 -14.12
CA SER A 81 -14.73 14.45 -13.63
C SER A 81 -14.88 15.39 -12.44
N ASN A 82 -14.00 15.30 -11.44
CA ASN A 82 -14.07 16.14 -10.24
C ASN A 82 -13.71 17.62 -10.48
N LYS A 83 -12.89 17.93 -11.49
CA LYS A 83 -12.59 19.33 -11.86
C LYS A 83 -13.85 20.06 -12.35
N GLY A 84 -14.83 19.33 -12.89
CA GLY A 84 -16.16 19.83 -13.24
C GLY A 84 -17.05 20.10 -12.02
N GLU A 85 -17.18 19.13 -11.11
CA GLU A 85 -18.03 19.27 -9.91
C GLU A 85 -17.55 20.33 -8.92
N SER A 86 -16.23 20.43 -8.72
CA SER A 86 -15.66 21.40 -7.77
C SER A 86 -15.95 22.85 -8.18
N LYS A 87 -16.03 23.16 -9.47
CA LYS A 87 -16.48 24.48 -9.96
C LYS A 87 -17.95 24.75 -9.65
N THR A 88 -18.81 23.73 -9.70
CA THR A 88 -20.26 23.88 -9.45
C THR A 88 -20.57 24.01 -7.95
N LYS A 89 -19.92 23.21 -7.09
CA LYS A 89 -20.16 23.24 -5.63
C LYS A 89 -19.56 24.45 -4.91
N THR A 90 -18.46 25.01 -5.41
CA THR A 90 -17.83 26.19 -4.77
C THR A 90 -18.73 27.43 -4.79
N LYS A 91 -19.73 27.50 -5.69
CA LYS A 91 -20.67 28.63 -5.75
C LYS A 91 -21.87 28.54 -4.80
N ALA A 92 -22.12 27.42 -4.13
CA ALA A 92 -23.41 27.19 -3.46
C ALA A 92 -23.36 27.04 -1.93
N ASN A 93 -22.21 27.14 -1.28
CA ASN A 93 -22.14 26.92 0.18
C ASN A 93 -21.18 27.89 0.87
N ASP A 94 -21.45 29.18 0.70
CA ASP A 94 -21.00 30.20 1.63
C ASP A 94 -22.15 30.38 2.62
N ASP A 95 -22.09 29.69 3.76
CA ASP A 95 -22.65 30.19 5.03
C ASP A 95 -22.39 29.20 6.19
N THR A 96 -21.88 29.78 7.28
CA THR A 96 -21.80 29.25 8.67
C THR A 96 -20.75 28.17 9.04
N LYS A 97 -19.94 28.49 10.07
CA LYS A 97 -18.93 27.70 10.82
C LYS A 97 -17.52 27.57 10.18
N LYS A 98 -16.73 28.64 10.38
CA LYS A 98 -15.46 28.94 9.70
C LYS A 98 -14.16 28.38 10.31
N GLN A 99 -14.17 27.63 11.42
CA GLN A 99 -12.90 27.32 12.13
C GLN A 99 -12.47 25.85 12.16
N GLN A 100 -13.41 24.89 12.21
CA GLN A 100 -13.06 23.44 12.22
C GLN A 100 -13.18 22.76 10.85
N ARG A 101 -13.67 23.48 9.83
CA ARG A 101 -14.04 22.88 8.55
C ARG A 101 -12.93 22.54 7.56
N PRO A 102 -11.69 23.09 7.58
CA PRO A 102 -10.76 22.80 6.49
C PRO A 102 -10.30 21.34 6.49
N PHE A 103 -10.10 20.74 7.68
CA PHE A 103 -9.58 19.38 7.78
C PHE A 103 -10.63 18.31 7.42
N LEU A 104 -11.85 18.39 8.00
CA LEU A 104 -12.90 17.42 7.69
C LEU A 104 -13.32 17.46 6.21
N MET A 105 -13.46 18.65 5.61
CA MET A 105 -13.79 18.74 4.18
C MET A 105 -12.71 18.14 3.27
N GLN A 106 -11.46 18.01 3.74
CA GLN A 106 -10.39 17.36 2.99
C GLN A 106 -10.62 15.85 2.86
N PHE A 107 -10.97 15.18 3.97
CA PHE A 107 -11.29 13.74 4.01
C PHE A 107 -12.60 13.43 3.28
N PHE A 108 -13.56 14.36 3.27
CA PHE A 108 -14.82 14.19 2.52
C PHE A 108 -14.76 14.70 1.07
N SER A 109 -13.57 15.03 0.56
CA SER A 109 -13.46 15.38 -0.86
C SER A 109 -13.63 14.13 -1.74
N PRO A 110 -14.38 14.21 -2.85
CA PRO A 110 -14.62 13.05 -3.71
C PRO A 110 -13.32 12.47 -4.29
N ILE A 111 -12.30 13.32 -4.50
CA ILE A 111 -10.96 12.89 -4.94
C ILE A 111 -10.28 12.04 -3.86
N PHE A 112 -10.31 12.51 -2.61
CA PHE A 112 -9.72 11.76 -1.50
C PHE A 112 -10.40 10.40 -1.32
N ILE A 113 -11.74 10.38 -1.24
CA ILE A 113 -12.51 9.15 -1.04
C ILE A 113 -12.25 8.17 -2.18
N LYS A 114 -12.19 8.65 -3.43
CA LYS A 114 -11.96 7.79 -4.59
C LYS A 114 -10.54 7.25 -4.63
N ALA A 115 -9.52 8.08 -4.41
CA ALA A 115 -8.13 7.64 -4.31
C ALA A 115 -7.94 6.63 -3.17
N PHE A 116 -8.51 6.93 -1.99
CA PHE A 116 -8.53 6.00 -0.87
C PHE A 116 -9.17 4.67 -1.26
N SER A 117 -10.36 4.69 -1.87
CA SER A 117 -11.11 3.46 -2.18
C SER A 117 -10.39 2.60 -3.22
N ILE A 118 -9.89 3.21 -4.30
CA ILE A 118 -9.15 2.48 -5.35
C ILE A 118 -7.88 1.88 -4.76
N THR A 119 -7.08 2.64 -4.00
CA THR A 119 -5.87 2.12 -3.37
C THR A 119 -6.20 1.04 -2.33
N PHE A 120 -7.22 1.26 -1.50
CA PHE A 120 -7.61 0.31 -0.47
C PHE A 120 -8.07 -1.03 -1.06
N PHE A 121 -8.92 -1.01 -2.08
CA PHE A 121 -9.40 -2.22 -2.71
C PHE A 121 -8.39 -2.85 -3.67
N GLY A 122 -7.54 -2.04 -4.32
CA GLY A 122 -6.50 -2.53 -5.23
C GLY A 122 -5.39 -3.29 -4.51
N GLU A 123 -5.02 -2.86 -3.30
CA GLU A 123 -4.00 -3.52 -2.46
C GLU A 123 -4.63 -4.55 -1.50
N TRP A 124 -5.95 -4.72 -1.52
CA TRP A 124 -6.60 -5.65 -0.60
C TRP A 124 -6.29 -7.10 -0.99
N GLY A 125 -5.61 -7.82 -0.12
CA GLY A 125 -5.22 -9.22 -0.30
C GLY A 125 -3.93 -9.40 -1.10
N ASP A 126 -3.15 -8.34 -1.30
CA ASP A 126 -1.91 -8.39 -2.07
C ASP A 126 -0.78 -9.13 -1.31
N LYS A 127 0.34 -9.38 -2.03
CA LYS A 127 1.54 -10.03 -1.48
C LYS A 127 2.05 -9.29 -0.23
N SER A 128 2.04 -7.95 -0.23
CA SER A 128 2.53 -7.15 0.89
C SER A 128 1.63 -7.20 2.11
N GLN A 129 0.30 -7.26 1.95
CA GLN A 129 -0.66 -7.39 3.04
C GLN A 129 -0.45 -8.72 3.77
N ILE A 130 -0.40 -9.82 3.03
CA ILE A 130 -0.24 -11.16 3.61
C ILE A 130 1.13 -11.30 4.29
N ALA A 131 2.18 -10.75 3.68
CA ALA A 131 3.51 -10.70 4.29
C ALA A 131 3.52 -9.89 5.59
N THR A 132 2.80 -8.77 5.63
CA THR A 132 2.66 -7.94 6.85
C THR A 132 1.92 -8.68 7.95
N ILE A 133 0.87 -9.44 7.63
CA ILE A 133 0.16 -10.31 8.58
C ILE A 133 1.12 -11.36 9.14
N GLY A 134 1.84 -12.07 8.28
CA GLY A 134 2.81 -13.10 8.69
C GLY A 134 3.93 -12.53 9.56
N LEU A 135 4.51 -11.40 9.15
CA LEU A 135 5.55 -10.74 9.90
C LEU A 135 5.04 -10.25 11.26
N ALA A 136 3.86 -9.64 11.35
CA ALA A 136 3.28 -9.22 12.63
C ALA A 136 2.82 -10.38 13.52
N ALA A 137 2.66 -11.59 12.97
CA ALA A 137 2.39 -12.80 13.75
C ALA A 137 3.68 -13.42 14.34
N ASP A 138 4.83 -13.20 13.71
CA ASP A 138 6.12 -13.74 14.15
C ASP A 138 6.92 -12.72 14.99
N GLU A 139 6.84 -11.45 14.62
CA GLU A 139 7.59 -10.33 15.18
C GLU A 139 6.73 -9.38 16.02
N ASN A 140 7.36 -8.36 16.62
CA ASN A 140 6.65 -7.32 17.34
C ASN A 140 5.74 -6.49 16.39
N PRO A 141 4.40 -6.51 16.58
CA PRO A 141 3.47 -5.85 15.66
C PRO A 141 3.68 -4.34 15.55
N PHE A 142 4.11 -3.68 16.63
CA PHE A 142 4.36 -2.24 16.61
C PHE A 142 5.56 -1.90 15.72
N GLY A 143 6.62 -2.71 15.78
CA GLY A 143 7.77 -2.59 14.88
C GLY A 143 7.37 -2.78 13.42
N VAL A 144 6.52 -3.77 13.13
CA VAL A 144 6.00 -4.05 11.78
C VAL A 144 5.14 -2.90 11.27
N VAL A 145 4.21 -2.37 12.07
CA VAL A 145 3.38 -1.22 11.69
C VAL A 145 4.25 0.00 11.41
N LEU A 146 5.19 0.32 12.29
CA LEU A 146 6.04 1.49 12.14
C LEU A 146 6.92 1.39 10.89
N GLY A 147 7.59 0.25 10.70
CA GLY A 147 8.40 -0.01 9.51
C GLY A 147 7.58 0.02 8.22
N GLY A 148 6.41 -0.63 8.23
CA GLY A 148 5.49 -0.67 7.09
C GLY A 148 4.98 0.72 6.70
N ILE A 149 4.53 1.52 7.67
CA ILE A 149 4.07 2.89 7.42
C ILE A 149 5.20 3.74 6.83
N ILE A 150 6.42 3.66 7.36
CA ILE A 150 7.56 4.44 6.86
C ILE A 150 7.87 4.03 5.42
N ALA A 151 7.99 2.73 5.16
CA ALA A 151 8.30 2.20 3.83
C ALA A 151 7.24 2.62 2.81
N GLN A 152 5.97 2.40 3.11
CA GLN A 152 4.85 2.81 2.25
C GLN A 152 4.80 4.32 2.05
N ALA A 153 4.98 5.11 3.12
CA ALA A 153 4.97 6.56 3.01
C ALA A 153 6.05 7.07 2.06
N LEU A 154 7.26 6.51 2.13
CA LEU A 154 8.35 6.83 1.23
C LEU A 154 8.04 6.41 -0.20
N CYS A 155 7.62 5.16 -0.42
CA CYS A 155 7.31 4.64 -1.75
C CYS A 155 6.16 5.40 -2.42
N THR A 156 5.04 5.59 -1.74
CA THR A 156 3.87 6.30 -2.28
C THR A 156 4.19 7.78 -2.52
N THR A 157 4.94 8.43 -1.62
CA THR A 157 5.35 9.82 -1.84
C THR A 157 6.27 9.93 -3.04
N ALA A 158 7.24 9.02 -3.20
CA ALA A 158 8.10 8.97 -4.37
C ALA A 158 7.31 8.75 -5.66
N ALA A 159 6.37 7.79 -5.68
CA ALA A 159 5.53 7.50 -6.83
C ALA A 159 4.66 8.72 -7.23
N VAL A 160 3.97 9.35 -6.28
CA VAL A 160 3.08 10.49 -6.56
C VAL A 160 3.85 11.76 -6.95
N LEU A 161 5.02 12.01 -6.34
CA LEU A 161 5.85 13.17 -6.67
C LEU A 161 6.64 12.98 -7.97
N GLY A 162 7.17 11.79 -8.20
CA GLY A 162 7.88 11.42 -9.42
C GLY A 162 6.97 11.32 -10.64
N GLY A 163 5.72 10.88 -10.43
CA GLY A 163 4.71 10.76 -11.48
C GLY A 163 5.25 10.02 -12.71
N LYS A 164 4.96 10.56 -13.90
CA LYS A 164 5.42 9.99 -15.17
C LYS A 164 6.92 9.77 -15.27
N SER A 165 7.72 10.62 -14.63
CA SER A 165 9.19 10.53 -14.71
C SER A 165 9.73 9.30 -13.98
N LEU A 166 9.12 8.92 -12.86
CA LEU A 166 9.52 7.72 -12.13
C LEU A 166 8.96 6.47 -12.81
N ALA A 167 7.70 6.51 -13.22
CA ALA A 167 7.03 5.41 -13.90
C ALA A 167 7.75 4.98 -15.19
N SER A 168 8.33 5.93 -15.94
CA SER A 168 9.07 5.58 -17.16
C SER A 168 10.48 5.01 -16.92
N GLN A 169 10.99 5.07 -15.68
CA GLN A 169 12.37 4.66 -15.35
C GLN A 169 12.44 3.38 -14.52
N ILE A 170 11.37 3.06 -13.79
CA ILE A 170 11.31 1.88 -12.94
C ILE A 170 10.54 0.80 -13.72
N SER A 171 11.25 -0.22 -14.18
CA SER A 171 10.63 -1.38 -14.81
C SER A 171 9.97 -2.26 -13.73
N GLU A 172 8.74 -2.71 -13.98
CA GLU A 172 7.96 -3.59 -13.10
C GLU A 172 8.74 -4.87 -12.77
N LYS A 173 9.33 -5.49 -13.78
CA LYS A 173 10.35 -6.56 -13.64
C LYS A 173 11.43 -6.30 -12.61
N MET A 174 11.99 -5.08 -12.55
CA MET A 174 13.00 -4.77 -11.52
C MET A 174 12.38 -4.73 -10.12
N VAL A 175 11.15 -4.25 -9.99
CA VAL A 175 10.40 -4.22 -8.72
C VAL A 175 10.06 -5.63 -8.26
N GLU A 176 9.60 -6.49 -9.17
CA GLU A 176 9.28 -7.89 -8.91
C GLU A 176 10.51 -8.71 -8.53
N LEU A 177 11.61 -8.57 -9.29
CA LEU A 177 12.85 -9.25 -8.96
C LEU A 177 13.43 -8.78 -7.63
N SER A 178 13.40 -7.47 -7.37
CA SER A 178 13.90 -6.92 -6.11
C SER A 178 13.08 -7.40 -4.92
N SER A 179 11.74 -7.34 -5.02
CA SER A 179 10.86 -7.85 -3.97
C SER A 179 11.03 -9.35 -3.74
N GLY A 180 11.22 -10.14 -4.81
CA GLY A 180 11.55 -11.56 -4.72
C GLY A 180 12.83 -11.82 -3.93
N VAL A 181 13.91 -11.10 -4.22
CA VAL A 181 15.16 -11.17 -3.46
C VAL A 181 14.96 -10.78 -2.00
N LEU A 182 14.24 -9.68 -1.71
CA LEU A 182 13.97 -9.26 -0.34
C LEU A 182 13.18 -10.31 0.45
N PHE A 183 12.13 -10.89 -0.15
CA PHE A 183 11.35 -11.93 0.49
C PHE A 183 12.18 -13.19 0.78
N LEU A 184 13.05 -13.62 -0.14
CA LEU A 184 13.97 -14.72 0.13
C LEU A 184 14.93 -14.41 1.27
N LEU A 185 15.46 -13.19 1.34
CA LEU A 185 16.32 -12.76 2.45
C LEU A 185 15.57 -12.81 3.79
N PHE A 186 14.33 -12.32 3.85
CA PHE A 186 13.51 -12.42 5.05
C PHE A 186 13.15 -13.87 5.40
N GLY A 187 12.90 -14.72 4.41
CA GLY A 187 12.69 -16.16 4.60
C GLY A 187 13.92 -16.83 5.22
N ILE A 188 15.13 -16.51 4.74
CA ILE A 188 16.38 -17.00 5.30
C ILE A 188 16.59 -16.46 6.72
N MET A 189 16.37 -15.18 6.97
CA MET A 189 16.49 -14.58 8.31
C MET A 189 15.52 -15.20 9.32
N SER A 190 14.26 -15.42 8.91
CA SER A 190 13.25 -16.11 9.72
C SER A 190 13.68 -17.55 10.02
N LEU A 191 14.13 -18.29 9.01
CA LEU A 191 14.62 -19.67 9.18
C LEU A 191 15.80 -19.77 10.15
N LEU A 192 16.72 -18.79 10.13
CA LEU A 192 17.89 -18.76 11.01
C LEU A 192 17.55 -18.33 12.45
N SER A 193 16.48 -17.56 12.66
CA SER A 193 16.07 -17.08 13.98
C SER A 193 15.35 -18.15 14.81
N GLY A 194 14.71 -19.13 14.14
CA GLY A 194 14.11 -20.30 14.76
C GLY A 194 12.81 -20.02 15.52
N PRO A 195 11.97 -21.06 15.74
CA PRO A 195 10.65 -20.93 16.36
C PRO A 195 10.77 -20.78 17.89
N GLY A 196 11.09 -19.58 18.38
CA GLY A 196 10.99 -19.26 19.82
C GLY A 196 12.01 -18.29 20.43
N GLU A 197 12.89 -17.67 19.64
CA GLU A 197 13.86 -16.67 20.16
C GLU A 197 13.25 -15.28 20.43
N LEU A 198 11.95 -15.09 20.17
CA LEU A 198 11.20 -13.85 20.45
C LEU A 198 10.03 -14.15 21.37
#